data_AF-A0A2R6A974-F1
#
_entry.id   AF-A0A2R6A974-F1
#
_cell.length_a   1.000
_cell.length_b   1.000
_cell.length_c   1.000
_cell.angle_alpha   90.00
_cell.angle_beta   90.00
_cell.angle_gamma   90.00
#
_symmetry.space_group_name_H-M   'P 1'
#
loop_
_entity.id
_entity.type
_entity.pdbx_description
1 polymer ?
#
loop_
_entity_poly.entity_id
_entity_poly.type
_entity_poly.pdbx_seq_one_letter_code
_entity_poly.pdbx_strand_id
1 'polypeptide(L)'
;TLKEQKQKKKELKFYCPRCKTMIRPLRDSQAFELYWDTGKKNKEETLRRLIIAHYRHAHTDYDIERNNIDKWISPGKVKKETGFDSFEKLLEWYQKEKDDMILKENIGSAHSTHCEA
;
A
#
# COMPACT_ATOMS: atom_id res chain seq x y z
N THR A 1 -12.61 14.12 -19.13
CA THR A 1 -12.64 13.07 -20.19
C THR A 1 -11.40 12.17 -20.15
N LEU A 2 -11.46 10.91 -20.63
CA LEU A 2 -10.30 9.98 -20.73
C LEU A 2 -9.07 10.61 -21.45
N LYS A 3 -9.31 11.50 -22.42
CA LYS A 3 -8.26 12.29 -23.10
C LYS A 3 -7.50 13.22 -22.15
N GLU A 4 -8.18 13.88 -21.21
CA GLU A 4 -7.54 14.75 -20.23
C GLU A 4 -6.69 13.97 -19.23
N GLN A 5 -7.14 12.78 -18.80
CA GLN A 5 -6.36 11.92 -17.90
C GLN A 5 -5.04 11.47 -18.56
N LYS A 6 -5.07 11.11 -19.86
CA LYS A 6 -3.86 10.73 -20.62
C LYS A 6 -2.88 11.89 -20.81
N GLN A 7 -3.38 13.09 -21.10
CA GLN A 7 -2.53 14.28 -21.28
C GLN A 7 -1.92 14.73 -19.94
N LYS A 8 -2.68 14.70 -18.85
CA LYS A 8 -2.24 15.14 -17.52
C LYS A 8 -1.23 14.16 -16.88
N LYS A 9 -1.28 12.86 -17.21
CA LYS A 9 -0.21 11.89 -16.88
C LYS A 9 1.14 12.20 -17.53
N LYS A 10 1.18 12.96 -18.62
CA LYS A 10 2.46 13.38 -19.23
C LYS A 10 3.13 14.49 -18.43
N GLU A 11 2.40 15.21 -17.58
CA GLU A 11 2.92 16.37 -16.82
C GLU A 11 3.51 15.99 -15.46
N LEU A 12 3.09 14.86 -14.88
CA LEU A 12 3.60 14.33 -13.61
C LEU A 12 4.50 13.13 -13.88
N LYS A 13 5.71 13.43 -14.35
CA LYS A 13 6.77 12.46 -14.58
C LYS A 13 8.10 13.13 -14.27
N PHE A 14 9.05 12.35 -13.79
CA PHE A 14 10.43 12.81 -13.61
C PHE A 14 11.40 11.78 -14.16
N TYR A 15 12.59 12.22 -14.53
CA TYR A 15 13.65 11.32 -14.95
C TYR A 15 14.42 10.84 -13.72
N CYS A 16 14.52 9.52 -13.53
CA CYS A 16 15.36 8.95 -12.49
C CYS A 16 16.74 8.60 -13.07
N PRO A 17 17.84 9.23 -12.61
CA PRO A 17 19.18 8.93 -13.11
C PRO A 17 19.69 7.53 -12.76
N ARG A 18 19.22 6.94 -11.65
CA ARG A 18 19.58 5.56 -11.25
C ARG A 18 18.88 4.53 -12.13
N CYS A 19 17.57 4.70 -12.37
CA CYS A 19 16.80 3.82 -13.25
C CYS A 19 17.00 4.09 -14.75
N LYS A 20 17.57 5.25 -15.11
CA LYS A 20 17.72 5.72 -16.50
C LYS A 20 16.41 5.76 -17.29
N THR A 21 15.29 6.08 -16.63
CA THR A 21 13.96 6.08 -17.26
C THR A 21 13.04 7.16 -16.69
N MET A 22 11.94 7.43 -17.40
CA MET A 22 10.89 8.36 -16.98
C MET A 22 9.90 7.65 -16.04
N ILE A 23 9.92 8.04 -14.77
CA ILE A 23 9.02 7.52 -13.75
C ILE A 23 7.69 8.28 -13.80
N ARG A 24 6.60 7.53 -13.66
CA ARG A 24 5.22 8.06 -13.60
C ARG A 24 4.55 7.54 -12.34
N PRO A 25 3.61 8.30 -11.74
CA PRO A 25 2.81 7.79 -10.65
C PRO A 25 1.96 6.60 -11.10
N LEU A 26 1.82 5.62 -10.22
CA LEU A 26 0.86 4.53 -10.40
C LEU A 26 -0.56 5.10 -10.37
N ARG A 27 -1.48 4.50 -11.15
CA ARG A 27 -2.88 4.97 -11.24
C ARG A 27 -3.57 5.03 -9.89
N ASP A 28 -3.25 4.06 -9.03
CA ASP A 28 -3.97 3.82 -7.79
C ASP A 28 -3.11 4.21 -6.58
N SER A 29 -2.15 5.13 -6.78
CA SER A 29 -1.37 5.68 -5.67
C SER A 29 -2.14 6.85 -5.05
N GLN A 30 -2.21 6.91 -3.72
CA GLN A 30 -2.76 8.06 -2.98
C GLN A 30 -2.16 9.40 -3.43
N ALA A 31 -0.90 9.41 -3.86
CA ALA A 31 -0.25 10.61 -4.38
C ALA A 31 -0.87 11.12 -5.70
N PHE A 32 -1.39 10.21 -6.55
CA PHE A 32 -2.10 10.57 -7.76
C PHE A 32 -3.52 11.08 -7.46
N GLU A 33 -4.22 10.45 -6.51
CA GLU A 33 -5.55 10.88 -6.05
C GLU A 33 -5.51 12.28 -5.43
N LEU A 34 -4.55 12.55 -4.53
CA LEU A 34 -4.40 13.87 -3.90
C LEU A 34 -4.15 14.99 -4.93
N TYR A 35 -3.38 14.69 -5.98
CA TYR A 35 -3.15 15.64 -7.07
C TYR A 35 -4.40 15.85 -7.93
N TRP A 36 -5.20 14.80 -8.10
CA TRP A 36 -6.45 14.83 -8.85
C TRP A 36 -7.49 15.71 -8.14
N ASP A 37 -7.66 15.55 -6.83
CA ASP A 37 -8.70 16.24 -6.05
C ASP A 37 -8.38 17.71 -5.80
N THR A 38 -7.10 18.08 -5.69
CA THR A 38 -6.68 19.47 -5.41
C THR A 38 -6.59 20.37 -6.66
N GLY A 39 -7.02 19.88 -7.82
CA GLY A 39 -7.10 20.71 -9.03
C GLY A 39 -5.76 21.30 -9.47
N LYS A 40 -4.66 20.58 -9.25
CA LYS A 40 -3.28 20.97 -9.66
C LYS A 40 -2.66 22.15 -8.94
N LYS A 41 -3.25 22.69 -7.87
CA LYS A 41 -2.61 23.78 -7.08
C LYS A 41 -1.26 23.39 -6.51
N ASN A 42 -0.93 22.08 -6.50
CA ASN A 42 0.23 21.55 -5.80
C ASN A 42 1.14 20.63 -6.66
N LYS A 43 1.31 20.94 -7.95
CA LYS A 43 2.10 20.11 -8.89
C LYS A 43 3.52 19.86 -8.43
N GLU A 44 4.22 20.88 -7.96
CA GLU A 44 5.62 20.78 -7.53
C GLU A 44 5.76 19.91 -6.27
N GLU A 45 4.89 20.12 -5.27
CA GLU A 45 4.87 19.28 -4.07
C GLU A 45 4.52 17.83 -4.40
N THR A 46 3.56 17.61 -5.29
CA THR A 46 3.20 16.26 -5.77
C THR A 46 4.39 15.59 -6.46
N LEU A 47 5.13 16.34 -7.30
CA LEU A 47 6.31 15.82 -7.97
C LEU A 47 7.41 15.49 -6.96
N ARG A 48 7.64 16.33 -5.94
CA ARG A 48 8.58 16.05 -4.83
C ARG A 48 8.18 14.76 -4.10
N ARG A 49 6.90 14.61 -3.74
CA ARG A 49 6.38 13.40 -3.08
C ARG A 49 6.59 12.16 -3.96
N LEU A 50 6.35 12.26 -5.27
CA LEU A 50 6.58 11.16 -6.21
C LEU A 50 8.06 10.78 -6.31
N ILE A 51 8.96 11.76 -6.34
CA ILE A 51 10.42 11.52 -6.35
C ILE A 51 10.83 10.78 -5.06
N ILE A 52 10.44 11.30 -3.90
CA ILE A 52 10.76 10.69 -2.59
C ILE A 52 10.23 9.27 -2.53
N ALA A 53 8.97 9.05 -2.90
CA ALA A 53 8.36 7.73 -2.90
C ALA A 53 9.11 6.76 -3.82
N HIS A 54 9.42 7.16 -5.06
CA HIS A 54 10.18 6.30 -5.98
C HIS A 54 11.55 5.93 -5.41
N TYR A 55 12.32 6.90 -4.90
CA TYR A 55 13.63 6.59 -4.32
C TYR A 55 13.54 5.68 -3.10
N ARG A 56 12.55 5.92 -2.23
CA ARG A 56 12.30 5.07 -1.06
C ARG A 56 11.96 3.62 -1.47
N HIS A 57 11.09 3.45 -2.47
CA HIS A 57 10.61 2.12 -2.85
C HIS A 57 11.56 1.36 -3.79
N ALA A 58 12.26 2.06 -4.69
CA ALA A 58 13.07 1.43 -5.73
C ALA A 58 14.57 1.43 -5.43
N HIS A 59 15.03 2.28 -4.51
CA HIS A 59 16.47 2.55 -4.31
C HIS A 59 16.91 2.50 -2.86
N THR A 60 16.01 2.12 -1.95
CA THR A 60 16.34 1.84 -0.55
C THR A 60 15.59 0.59 -0.11
N ASP A 61 16.15 -0.14 0.83
CA ASP A 61 15.48 -1.28 1.47
C ASP A 61 14.51 -0.83 2.56
N TYR A 62 14.07 0.44 2.54
CA TYR A 62 13.25 1.04 3.60
C TYR A 62 12.00 0.22 3.92
N ASP A 63 11.27 -0.24 2.90
CA ASP A 63 10.07 -1.05 3.14
C ASP A 63 10.42 -2.42 3.73
N ILE A 64 11.53 -3.02 3.29
CA ILE A 64 12.02 -4.30 3.82
C ILE A 64 12.41 -4.13 5.30
N GLU A 65 13.15 -3.09 5.63
CA GLU A 65 13.58 -2.79 6.99
C GLU A 65 12.41 -2.40 7.90
N ARG A 66 11.47 -1.59 7.38
CA ARG A 66 10.26 -1.19 8.10
C ARG A 66 9.34 -2.38 8.38
N ASN A 67 9.21 -3.30 7.44
CA ASN A 67 8.33 -4.46 7.57
C ASN A 67 8.97 -5.62 8.35
N ASN A 68 10.29 -5.62 8.54
CA ASN A 68 10.96 -6.62 9.37
C ASN A 68 10.80 -6.28 10.86
N ILE A 69 9.57 -6.42 11.37
CA ILE A 69 9.18 -6.05 12.73
C ILE A 69 9.96 -6.84 13.79
N ASP A 70 10.42 -8.05 13.45
CA ASP A 70 11.26 -8.87 14.33
C ASP A 70 12.65 -8.26 14.60
N LYS A 71 13.12 -7.30 13.78
CA LYS A 71 14.29 -6.46 14.11
C LYS A 71 14.01 -5.43 15.21
N TRP A 72 12.75 -5.03 15.38
CA TRP A 72 12.33 -3.96 16.30
C TRP A 72 11.83 -4.52 17.62
N ILE A 73 11.22 -5.71 17.58
CA ILE A 73 10.71 -6.44 18.75
C ILE A 73 11.40 -7.80 18.77
N SER A 74 12.19 -8.05 19.80
CA SER A 74 12.91 -9.31 19.89
C SER A 74 11.95 -10.51 19.95
N PRO A 75 12.23 -11.61 19.23
CA PRO A 75 11.39 -12.81 19.24
C PRO A 75 11.10 -13.35 20.66
N GLY A 76 12.10 -13.28 21.55
CA GLY A 76 11.93 -13.68 22.96
C GLY A 76 10.92 -12.83 23.74
N LYS A 77 10.83 -11.53 23.46
CA LYS A 77 9.83 -10.65 24.05
C LYS A 77 8.43 -11.02 23.56
N VAL A 78 8.28 -11.26 22.25
CA VAL A 78 7.01 -11.69 21.65
C VAL A 78 6.55 -13.00 22.28
N LYS A 79 7.43 -14.01 22.34
CA LYS A 79 7.12 -15.31 22.93
C LYS A 79 6.66 -15.21 24.38
N LYS A 80 7.29 -14.34 25.17
CA LYS A 80 6.90 -14.11 26.57
C LYS A 80 5.52 -13.46 26.71
N GLU A 81 5.19 -12.50 25.84
CA GLU A 81 3.97 -11.70 25.97
C GLU A 81 2.76 -12.33 25.28
N THR A 82 2.97 -13.05 24.17
CA THR A 82 1.88 -13.56 23.32
C THR A 82 1.88 -15.07 23.15
N GLY A 83 2.98 -15.75 23.50
CA GLY A 83 3.17 -17.18 23.26
C GLY A 83 3.62 -17.54 21.84
N PHE A 84 3.70 -16.58 20.91
CA PHE A 84 4.17 -16.80 19.54
C PHE A 84 5.69 -16.67 19.43
N ASP A 85 6.30 -17.49 18.57
CA ASP A 85 7.77 -17.51 18.43
C ASP A 85 8.36 -16.21 17.85
N SER A 86 7.58 -15.44 17.11
CA SER A 86 7.96 -14.12 16.60
C SER A 86 6.75 -13.24 16.31
N PHE A 87 6.97 -11.95 16.05
CA PHE A 87 5.89 -11.04 15.69
C PHE A 87 5.31 -11.39 14.30
N GLU A 88 6.16 -11.83 13.38
CA GLU A 88 5.73 -12.30 12.06
C GLU A 88 4.71 -13.43 12.18
N LYS A 89 4.97 -14.44 13.04
CA LYS A 89 4.04 -15.56 13.28
C LYS A 89 2.73 -15.13 13.91
N LEU A 90 2.78 -14.18 14.85
CA LEU A 90 1.59 -13.58 15.45
C LEU A 90 0.73 -12.87 14.38
N LEU A 91 1.37 -12.10 13.49
CA LEU A 91 0.70 -11.33 12.45
C LEU A 91 0.08 -12.24 11.39
N GLU A 92 0.79 -13.28 10.94
CA GLU A 92 0.27 -14.32 10.04
C GLU A 92 -1.00 -14.96 10.61
N TRP A 93 -0.98 -15.35 11.89
CA TRP A 93 -2.15 -15.92 12.56
C TRP A 93 -3.32 -14.92 12.58
N TYR A 94 -3.09 -13.67 12.98
CA TYR A 94 -4.13 -12.65 13.04
C TYR A 94 -4.77 -12.37 11.68
N GLN A 95 -3.95 -12.26 10.62
CA GLN A 95 -4.45 -12.02 9.26
C GLN A 95 -5.34 -13.18 8.79
N LYS A 96 -4.93 -14.42 9.04
CA LYS A 96 -5.74 -15.59 8.73
C LYS A 96 -7.08 -15.58 9.45
N GLU A 97 -7.09 -15.33 10.77
CA GLU A 97 -8.34 -15.26 11.53
C GLU A 97 -9.27 -14.15 11.00
N LYS A 98 -8.71 -12.98 10.67
CA LYS A 98 -9.47 -11.87 10.09
C LYS A 98 -10.06 -12.24 8.72
N ASP A 99 -9.28 -12.85 7.84
CA ASP A 99 -9.74 -13.25 6.51
C ASP A 99 -10.82 -14.33 6.59
N ASP A 100 -10.68 -15.28 7.52
CA ASP A 100 -11.69 -16.29 7.81
C ASP A 100 -12.99 -15.67 8.35
N MET A 101 -12.92 -14.64 9.19
CA MET A 101 -14.09 -13.89 9.65
C MET A 101 -14.80 -13.18 8.50
N ILE A 102 -14.05 -12.49 7.63
CA ILE A 102 -14.60 -11.82 6.45
C ILE A 102 -15.27 -12.83 5.51
N LEU A 103 -14.65 -13.99 5.30
CA LEU A 103 -15.22 -15.05 4.48
C LEU A 103 -16.53 -15.58 5.07
N LYS A 104 -16.60 -15.79 6.39
CA LYS A 104 -17.81 -16.24 7.08
C LYS A 104 -18.94 -15.21 7.02
N GLU A 105 -18.64 -13.92 7.15
CA GLU A 105 -19.61 -12.84 6.98
C GLU A 105 -20.18 -12.81 5.55
N ASN A 106 -19.33 -12.99 4.54
CA ASN A 106 -19.75 -13.01 3.14
C ASN A 106 -20.57 -14.25 2.77
N ILE A 107 -20.24 -15.42 3.32
CA ILE A 107 -21.03 -16.66 3.12
C ILE A 107 -22.38 -16.57 3.86
N GLY A 108 -22.40 -16.00 5.07
CA GLY A 108 -23.63 -15.77 5.83
C GLY A 108 -24.60 -14.79 5.14
N SER A 109 -24.07 -13.79 4.44
CA SER A 109 -24.85 -12.86 3.59
C SER A 109 -25.44 -13.54 2.34
N ALA A 110 -24.68 -14.41 1.68
CA ALA A 110 -25.15 -15.12 0.49
C ALA A 110 -26.28 -16.14 0.79
N HIS A 111 -26.28 -16.76 1.98
CA HIS A 111 -27.33 -17.69 2.39
C HIS A 111 -28.65 -17.03 2.83
N SER A 112 -28.69 -15.71 3.04
CA SER A 112 -29.94 -15.01 3.44
C SER A 112 -30.74 -14.44 2.26
N THR A 113 -30.30 -14.63 1.00
CA THR A 113 -31.00 -14.09 -0.19
C THR A 113 -31.72 -15.16 -1.04
N HIS A 114 -31.83 -16.39 -0.53
CA HIS A 114 -32.64 -17.44 -1.15
C HIS A 114 -33.65 -18.06 -0.17
N CYS A 115 -34.67 -17.26 0.15
CA CYS A 115 -36.06 -17.59 0.54
C CYS A 115 -36.73 -16.20 0.54
N GLU A 116 -37.63 -15.82 -0.36
CA GLU A 116 -38.94 -16.41 -0.66
C GLU A 116 -39.30 -16.15 -2.14
N ALA A 117 -39.92 -17.14 -2.78
CA ALA A 117 -40.57 -17.04 -4.09
C ALA A 117 -42.08 -17.13 -3.90
#